data_AF-A0A838PRE8-F1
#
_entry.id   AF-A0A838PRE8-F1
#
_cell.length_a   1.000
_cell.length_b   1.000
_cell.length_c   1.000
_cell.angle_alpha   90.00
_cell.angle_beta   90.00
_cell.angle_gamma   90.00
#
_symmetry.space_group_name_H-M   'P 1'
#
loop_
_entity.id
_entity.type
_entity.pdbx_description
1 polymer ?
#
loop_
_entity_poly.entity_id
_entity_poly.type
_entity_poly.pdbx_seq_one_letter_code
_entity_poly.pdbx_strand_id
1 'polypeptide(L)'
;RAGMPMTGGQGSMSKLKAGDVTMWAVPTLMDLVGTFAQTTECPLEKWFRDAKIYQIFEGTAQVQRLVISRMQRQEYTTQLKAAAEVLEQPPGAATGDLAGTTGDVIGDAAKSVTPA
;
A
#
# COMPACT_ATOMS: atom_id res chain seq x y z
N ARG A 1 0.41 15.67 -8.53
CA ARG A 1 -0.11 14.96 -7.34
C ARG A 1 -1.63 14.83 -7.52
N ALA A 2 -2.14 13.67 -7.92
CA ALA A 2 -3.47 13.52 -8.52
C ALA A 2 -4.68 13.61 -7.56
N GLY A 3 -4.56 14.26 -6.39
CA GLY A 3 -5.68 14.47 -5.46
C GLY A 3 -6.33 13.21 -4.86
N MET A 4 -5.91 12.00 -5.24
CA MET A 4 -6.47 10.76 -4.71
C MET A 4 -6.12 10.57 -3.22
N PRO A 5 -7.12 10.35 -2.36
CA PRO A 5 -6.89 10.14 -0.93
C PRO A 5 -6.26 8.77 -0.72
N MET A 6 -5.17 8.74 0.05
CA MET A 6 -4.47 7.49 0.38
C MET A 6 -5.08 6.84 1.63
N THR A 7 -6.32 6.38 1.52
CA THR A 7 -7.10 5.80 2.63
C THR A 7 -6.66 4.37 2.99
N GLY A 8 -6.23 3.57 2.02
CA GLY A 8 -5.89 2.15 2.21
C GLY A 8 -4.47 1.86 2.71
N GLY A 9 -3.73 2.84 3.23
CA GLY A 9 -2.38 2.61 3.76
C GLY A 9 -1.27 2.45 2.70
N GLN A 10 -1.50 3.01 1.51
CA GLN A 10 -0.59 2.99 0.36
C GLN A 10 0.85 3.42 0.72
N GLY A 11 1.02 4.40 1.63
CA GLY A 11 2.35 4.84 2.09
C GLY A 11 3.11 3.79 2.90
N SER A 12 2.43 3.08 3.80
CA SER A 12 3.03 1.98 4.55
C SER A 12 3.34 0.79 3.63
N MET A 13 2.47 0.52 2.66
CA MET A 13 2.69 -0.54 1.66
C MET A 13 3.94 -0.28 0.81
N SER A 14 4.13 0.95 0.32
CA SER A 14 5.27 1.29 -0.53
C SER A 14 6.59 1.17 0.23
N LYS A 15 6.65 1.66 1.48
CA LYS A 15 7.83 1.52 2.35
C LYS A 15 8.16 0.06 2.63
N LEU A 16 7.17 -0.74 3.02
CA LEU A 16 7.35 -2.17 3.27
C LEU A 16 7.88 -2.88 2.03
N LYS A 17 7.26 -2.63 0.87
CA LYS A 17 7.64 -3.29 -0.39
C LYS A 17 9.05 -2.90 -0.84
N ALA A 18 9.41 -1.62 -0.73
CA ALA A 18 10.75 -1.15 -1.09
C ALA A 18 11.84 -1.81 -0.22
N GLY A 19 11.59 -1.93 1.08
CA GLY A 19 12.50 -2.63 2.01
C GLY A 19 12.64 -4.12 1.68
N ASP A 20 11.52 -4.82 1.50
CA ASP A 20 11.51 -6.26 1.21
C ASP A 20 12.16 -6.57 -0.16
N VAL A 21 11.94 -5.73 -1.17
CA VAL A 21 12.58 -5.90 -2.50
C VAL A 21 14.08 -5.66 -2.43
N THR A 22 14.54 -4.61 -1.73
CA THR A 22 15.98 -4.35 -1.57
C THR A 22 16.66 -5.51 -0.84
N MET A 23 15.99 -6.06 0.19
CA MET A 23 16.46 -7.21 0.95
C MET A 23 16.50 -8.52 0.15
N TRP A 24 15.68 -8.65 -0.88
CA TRP A 24 15.75 -9.77 -1.79
C TRP A 24 16.85 -9.57 -2.85
N ALA A 25 16.93 -8.37 -3.43
CA ALA A 25 17.83 -8.07 -4.54
C ALA A 25 19.31 -8.07 -4.14
N VAL A 26 19.66 -7.43 -3.02
CA VAL A 26 21.08 -7.25 -2.64
C VAL A 26 21.76 -8.57 -2.31
N PRO A 27 21.21 -9.47 -1.46
CA PRO A 27 21.83 -10.75 -1.18
C PRO A 27 21.88 -11.66 -2.41
N THR A 28 20.84 -11.66 -3.24
CA THR A 28 20.83 -12.43 -4.50
C THR A 28 21.97 -11.99 -5.42
N LEU A 29 22.24 -10.68 -5.48
CA LEU A 29 23.36 -10.15 -6.25
C LEU A 29 24.72 -10.47 -5.59
N MET A 30 24.82 -10.50 -4.26
CA MET A 30 26.02 -10.96 -3.56
C MET A 30 26.34 -12.42 -3.87
N ASP A 31 25.33 -13.29 -3.85
CA ASP A 31 25.49 -14.71 -4.15
C ASP A 31 25.95 -14.94 -5.59
N LEU A 32 25.47 -14.12 -6.53
CA LEU A 32 25.89 -14.14 -7.94
C LEU A 32 27.35 -13.71 -8.13
N VAL A 33 27.78 -12.68 -7.40
CA VAL A 33 29.15 -12.12 -7.48
C VAL A 33 30.16 -12.98 -6.70
N GLY A 34 29.70 -13.73 -5.69
CA GLY A 34 30.54 -14.59 -4.86
C GLY A 34 31.37 -13.81 -3.84
N THR A 35 32.55 -14.31 -3.50
CA THR A 35 33.37 -13.80 -2.38
C THR A 35 33.81 -12.34 -2.56
N PHE A 36 33.93 -11.86 -3.80
CA PHE A 36 34.26 -10.46 -4.09
C PHE A 36 33.22 -9.49 -3.52
N ALA A 37 31.96 -9.89 -3.42
CA ALA A 37 30.87 -9.05 -2.92
C ALA A 37 31.02 -8.64 -1.44
N GLN A 38 31.83 -9.38 -0.67
CA GLN A 38 32.09 -9.10 0.75
C GLN A 38 33.32 -8.21 0.97
N THR A 39 34.04 -7.84 -0.09
CA THR A 39 35.19 -6.95 0.00
C THR A 39 34.77 -5.49 0.08
N THR A 40 35.57 -4.65 0.74
CA THR A 40 35.32 -3.20 0.84
C THR A 40 35.42 -2.45 -0.49
N GLU A 41 36.10 -3.03 -1.47
CA GLU A 41 36.19 -2.50 -2.84
C GLU A 41 34.86 -2.65 -3.60
N CYS A 42 34.01 -3.59 -3.17
CA CYS A 42 32.72 -3.83 -3.78
C CYS A 42 31.62 -3.03 -3.05
N PRO A 43 30.78 -2.24 -3.74
CA PRO A 43 29.72 -1.48 -3.10
C PRO A 43 28.59 -2.36 -2.52
N LEU A 44 28.55 -3.65 -2.89
CA LEU A 44 27.52 -4.60 -2.44
C LEU A 44 27.49 -4.72 -0.92
N GLU A 45 28.66 -4.85 -0.29
CA GLU A 45 28.78 -4.96 1.16
C GLU A 45 28.10 -3.81 1.91
N LYS A 46 28.29 -2.57 1.39
CA LYS A 46 27.61 -1.39 1.89
C LYS A 46 26.10 -1.44 1.64
N TRP A 47 25.68 -1.79 0.44
CA TRP A 47 24.26 -1.87 0.10
C TRP A 47 23.51 -2.89 0.97
N PHE A 48 24.15 -3.99 1.37
CA PHE A 48 23.51 -4.97 2.25
C PHE A 48 23.25 -4.42 3.65
N ARG A 49 24.20 -3.65 4.20
CA ARG A 49 23.98 -2.93 5.46
C ARG A 49 22.86 -1.90 5.34
N ASP A 50 22.89 -1.10 4.29
CA ASP A 50 21.87 -0.06 4.05
C ASP A 50 20.48 -0.70 3.90
N ALA A 51 20.41 -1.84 3.22
CA ALA A 51 19.19 -2.61 3.06
C ALA A 51 18.60 -3.08 4.41
N LYS A 52 19.43 -3.40 5.42
CA LYS A 52 18.95 -3.76 6.78
C LYS A 52 18.35 -2.58 7.50
N ILE A 53 18.88 -1.38 7.30
CA ILE A 53 18.36 -0.16 7.92
C ILE A 53 16.91 0.09 7.47
N TYR A 54 16.57 -0.14 6.20
CA TYR A 54 15.20 0.01 5.70
C TYR A 54 14.17 -0.89 6.37
N GLN A 55 14.57 -2.02 6.96
CA GLN A 55 13.66 -2.91 7.70
C GLN A 55 13.35 -2.43 9.12
N ILE A 56 14.12 -1.48 9.66
CA ILE A 56 14.08 -1.07 11.07
C ILE A 56 13.71 0.40 11.23
N PHE A 57 14.24 1.27 10.37
CA PHE A 57 14.13 2.71 10.51
C PHE A 57 12.73 3.24 10.15
N GLU A 58 12.24 4.23 10.92
CA GLU A 58 10.94 4.89 10.74
C GLU A 58 9.74 3.92 10.73
N GLY A 59 9.83 2.87 11.54
CA GLY A 59 8.82 1.83 11.66
C GLY A 59 9.26 0.55 10.98
N THR A 60 9.41 -0.51 11.80
CA THR A 60 9.90 -1.80 11.35
C THR A 60 8.96 -2.46 10.33
N ALA A 61 9.47 -3.38 9.53
CA ALA A 61 8.66 -4.12 8.55
C ALA A 61 7.43 -4.80 9.20
N GLN A 62 7.55 -5.28 10.44
CA GLN A 62 6.45 -5.85 11.21
C GLN A 62 5.40 -4.79 11.58
N VAL A 63 5.83 -3.60 12.01
CA VAL A 63 4.92 -2.49 12.32
C VAL A 63 4.21 -2.01 11.06
N GLN A 64 4.90 -1.91 9.93
CA GLN A 64 4.27 -1.55 8.65
C GLN A 64 3.17 -2.57 8.27
N ARG A 65 3.43 -3.88 8.40
CA ARG A 65 2.42 -4.91 8.19
C ARG A 65 1.21 -4.73 9.12
N LEU A 66 1.42 -4.45 10.40
CA LEU A 66 0.31 -4.20 11.34
C LEU A 66 -0.52 -2.96 10.96
N VAL A 67 0.13 -1.87 10.56
CA VAL A 67 -0.56 -0.64 10.11
C VAL A 67 -1.38 -0.93 8.86
N ILE A 68 -0.80 -1.60 7.86
CA ILE A 68 -1.49 -2.00 6.63
C ILE A 68 -2.73 -2.84 6.96
N SER A 69 -2.60 -3.86 7.80
CA SER A 69 -3.74 -4.71 8.20
C SER A 69 -4.85 -3.91 8.87
N ARG A 70 -4.51 -2.95 9.74
CA ARG A 70 -5.50 -2.09 10.41
C ARG A 70 -6.23 -1.17 9.44
N MET A 71 -5.49 -0.56 8.51
CA MET A 71 -6.06 0.35 7.51
C MET A 71 -6.95 -0.39 6.51
N GLN A 72 -6.49 -1.53 5.98
CA GLN A 72 -7.31 -2.37 5.10
C GLN A 72 -8.60 -2.82 5.78
N ARG A 73 -8.52 -3.29 7.04
CA ARG A 73 -9.72 -3.69 7.79
C ARG A 73 -10.74 -2.56 7.92
N GLN A 74 -10.28 -1.34 8.18
CA GLN A 74 -11.16 -0.17 8.30
C GLN A 74 -11.84 0.14 6.96
N GLU A 75 -11.07 0.13 5.87
CA GLU A 75 -11.60 0.35 4.52
C GLU A 75 -12.67 -0.70 4.14
N TYR A 76 -12.38 -1.99 4.34
CA TYR A 76 -13.35 -3.06 4.11
C TYR A 76 -14.61 -2.89 4.97
N THR A 77 -14.46 -2.50 6.24
CA THR A 77 -15.61 -2.29 7.13
C THR A 77 -16.50 -1.16 6.62
N THR A 78 -15.92 -0.06 6.13
CA THR A 78 -16.66 1.07 5.55
C THR A 78 -17.40 0.64 4.29
N GLN A 79 -16.74 -0.10 3.40
CA GLN A 79 -17.35 -0.60 2.17
C GLN A 79 -18.51 -1.57 2.46
N LEU A 80 -18.35 -2.47 3.45
CA LEU A 80 -19.40 -3.40 3.86
C LEU A 80 -20.62 -2.69 4.46
N LYS A 81 -20.41 -1.63 5.26
CA LYS A 81 -21.52 -0.81 5.78
C LYS A 81 -22.27 -0.11 4.66
N ALA A 82 -21.55 0.52 3.73
CA ALA A 82 -22.15 1.17 2.57
C ALA A 82 -22.93 0.15 1.69
N ALA A 83 -22.39 -1.05 1.51
CA ALA A 83 -23.09 -2.11 0.78
C ALA A 83 -24.35 -2.61 1.53
N ALA A 84 -24.30 -2.72 2.85
CA ALA A 84 -25.46 -3.09 3.66
C ALA A 84 -26.58 -2.04 3.57
N GLU A 85 -26.25 -0.75 3.62
CA GLU A 85 -27.21 0.35 3.45
C GLU A 85 -27.91 0.29 2.08
N VAL A 86 -27.17 -0.03 1.01
CA VAL A 86 -27.74 -0.19 -0.34
C VAL A 86 -28.69 -1.39 -0.43
N LEU A 87 -28.39 -2.50 0.27
CA LEU A 87 -29.25 -3.67 0.31
C LEU A 87 -30.53 -3.45 1.12
N GLU A 88 -30.49 -2.61 2.15
CA GLU A 88 -31.66 -2.22 2.94
C GLU A 88 -32.61 -1.27 2.17
N GLN A 89 -32.14 -0.68 1.06
CA GLN A 89 -32.94 0.17 0.21
C GLN A 89 -33.91 -0.68 -0.67
N PRO A 90 -35.22 -0.41 -0.65
CA PRO A 90 -36.19 -1.23 -1.37
C PRO A 90 -35.93 -1.20 -2.89
N PRO A 91 -36.09 -2.35 -3.60
CA PRO A 91 -35.83 -2.44 -5.03
C PRO A 91 -36.88 -1.62 -5.79
N GLY A 92 -36.52 -0.39 -6.19
CA GLY A 92 -37.41 0.49 -6.96
C GLY A 92 -36.99 1.94 -7.16
N ALA A 93 -35.93 2.44 -6.51
CA ALA A 93 -35.54 3.86 -6.60
C ALA A 93 -34.52 4.19 -7.72
N ALA A 94 -33.92 3.20 -8.40
CA ALA A 94 -32.84 3.44 -9.37
C ALA A 94 -33.14 2.83 -10.75
N THR A 95 -34.19 3.33 -11.40
CA THR A 95 -34.31 3.26 -12.87
C THR A 95 -34.17 4.69 -13.39
N GLY A 96 -32.93 5.18 -13.40
CA GLY A 96 -32.54 6.47 -13.94
C GLY A 96 -31.04 6.48 -14.19
N ASP A 97 -30.66 6.54 -15.48
CA ASP A 97 -29.33 6.80 -16.02
C ASP A 97 -28.22 5.76 -15.83
N LEU A 98 -28.34 4.66 -16.57
CA LEU A 98 -27.26 3.69 -16.84
C LEU A 98 -26.29 4.10 -17.98
N ALA A 99 -26.22 5.38 -18.35
CA ALA A 99 -25.53 5.79 -19.60
C ALA A 99 -24.28 6.68 -19.44
N GLY A 100 -23.79 7.02 -18.24
CA GLY A 100 -22.83 8.15 -18.12
C GLY A 100 -21.53 8.00 -17.33
N THR A 101 -21.38 7.09 -16.35
CA THR A 101 -20.47 7.41 -15.22
C THR A 101 -19.51 6.31 -14.77
N THR A 102 -19.17 5.34 -15.61
CA THR A 102 -18.17 4.30 -15.24
C THR A 102 -16.78 4.88 -14.91
N GLY A 103 -16.51 6.14 -15.25
CA GLY A 103 -15.26 6.85 -14.91
C GLY A 103 -15.30 7.74 -13.65
N ASP A 104 -16.47 8.16 -13.16
CA ASP A 104 -16.57 9.23 -12.15
C ASP A 104 -16.80 8.74 -10.71
N VAL A 105 -17.31 7.52 -10.53
CA VAL A 105 -17.64 6.98 -9.19
C VAL A 105 -16.43 6.73 -8.29
N ILE A 106 -15.24 6.49 -8.88
CA ILE A 106 -14.00 6.33 -8.09
C ILE A 106 -13.48 7.69 -7.59
N GLY A 107 -13.75 8.77 -8.34
CA GLY A 107 -13.31 10.13 -8.01
C GLY A 107 -14.21 10.84 -6.99
N ASP A 108 -15.50 10.52 -6.96
CA ASP A 108 -16.47 11.25 -6.12
C ASP A 108 -16.60 10.68 -4.70
N ALA A 109 -16.49 9.36 -4.54
CA ALA A 109 -16.41 8.72 -3.21
C ALA A 109 -15.17 9.17 -2.41
N ALA A 110 -14.14 9.65 -3.09
CA ALA A 110 -12.92 10.20 -2.48
C ALA A 110 -13.11 11.61 -1.89
N LYS A 111 -14.09 12.40 -2.36
CA LYS A 111 -14.31 13.78 -1.89
C LYS A 111 -15.30 13.88 -0.73
N SER A 112 -16.23 12.94 -0.59
CA SER A 112 -17.26 12.96 0.45
C SER A 112 -16.84 12.37 1.80
N VAL A 113 -15.68 11.71 1.89
CA VAL A 113 -15.19 11.01 3.10
C VAL A 113 -14.12 11.80 3.87
N THR A 114 -14.03 13.13 3.68
CA THR A 114 -13.12 13.97 4.48
C THR A 114 -13.91 14.64 5.62
N PRO A 115 -13.82 14.18 6.89
CA PRO A 115 -14.22 15.02 8.00
C PRO A 115 -13.13 16.06 8.28
N ALA A 116 -13.55 17.23 8.78
CA ALA A 116 -12.71 18.35 9.20
C ALA A 116 -11.68 17.96 10.28
#